data_AF-A0A1S8TG45-F1
#
_entry.id   AF-A0A1S8TG45-F1
#
_cell.length_a   1.000
_cell.length_b   1.000
_cell.length_c   1.000
_cell.angle_alpha   90.00
_cell.angle_beta   90.00
_cell.angle_gamma   90.00
#
_symmetry.space_group_name_H-M   'P 1'
#
loop_
_entity.id
_entity.type
_entity.pdbx_description
1 polymer ?
#
loop_
_entity_poly.entity_id
_entity_poly.type
_entity_poly.pdbx_seq_one_letter_code
_entity_poly.pdbx_strand_id
1 'polypeptide(L)'
;MLKDELFLKRDNDKKNDIKICKNYNFLKYSNDIAELQKLKYKCIFKAKKLRDWSTLSGAIVLISTVLIALITMMYSVLNTMSSDGQKEIQSISANIINTKIAEINNKEGNDIDETKKEVLETIKSEKDNVLEIIKKNTDFIGYLSKIIFVVIISIIIFYASLVRVISHKASDYETLVIMIEERIKEIKQEDHEKIII
;
A
#
# COMPACT_ATOMS: atom_id res chain seq x y z
N MET A 1 -11.26 1.91 19.62
CA MET A 1 -11.34 2.14 18.16
C MET A 1 -12.47 3.10 17.76
N LEU A 2 -13.77 2.76 17.85
CA LEU A 2 -14.85 3.72 17.44
C LEU A 2 -14.94 5.00 18.30
N LYS A 3 -14.71 4.88 19.62
CA LYS A 3 -14.73 6.03 20.55
C LYS A 3 -13.58 7.00 20.29
N ASP A 4 -12.42 6.49 19.91
CA ASP A 4 -11.20 7.28 19.69
C ASP A 4 -11.32 8.09 18.39
N GLU A 5 -11.93 7.51 17.35
CA GLU A 5 -12.24 8.21 16.09
C GLU A 5 -13.28 9.32 16.29
N LEU A 6 -14.31 9.09 17.11
CA LEU A 6 -15.33 10.10 17.44
C LEU A 6 -14.78 11.24 18.30
N PHE A 7 -13.80 10.97 19.17
CA PHE A 7 -13.09 12.00 19.94
C PHE A 7 -12.17 12.84 19.05
N LEU A 8 -11.37 12.19 18.20
CA LEU A 8 -10.51 12.86 17.21
C LEU A 8 -11.31 13.73 16.23
N LYS A 9 -12.49 13.26 15.81
CA LYS A 9 -13.40 14.04 14.95
C LYS A 9 -13.87 15.31 15.66
N ARG A 10 -14.35 15.20 16.90
CA ARG A 10 -14.82 16.35 17.71
C ARG A 10 -13.73 17.38 18.00
N ASP A 11 -12.50 16.95 18.27
CA ASP A 11 -11.39 17.87 18.52
C ASP A 11 -10.90 18.57 17.25
N ASN A 12 -10.96 17.90 16.11
CA ASN A 12 -10.66 18.54 14.82
C ASN A 12 -11.74 19.53 14.42
N ASP A 13 -13.02 19.21 14.64
CA ASP A 13 -14.14 20.12 14.37
C ASP A 13 -14.00 21.41 15.19
N LYS A 14 -13.72 21.31 16.50
CA LYS A 14 -13.47 22.47 17.38
C LYS A 14 -12.28 23.32 16.95
N LYS A 15 -11.18 22.70 16.50
CA LYS A 15 -9.98 23.43 16.04
C LYS A 15 -10.25 24.15 14.72
N ASN A 16 -11.08 23.56 13.85
CA ASN A 16 -11.46 24.18 12.59
C ASN A 16 -12.32 25.43 12.82
N ASP A 17 -13.29 25.36 13.73
CA ASP A 17 -14.14 26.50 14.11
C ASP A 17 -13.33 27.71 14.60
N ILE A 18 -12.31 27.47 15.44
CA ILE A 18 -11.43 28.53 15.97
C ILE A 18 -10.64 29.20 14.83
N LYS A 19 -10.18 28.42 13.86
CA LYS A 19 -9.37 28.91 12.74
C LYS A 19 -10.23 29.69 11.74
N ILE A 20 -11.44 29.21 11.47
CA ILE A 20 -12.46 29.90 10.68
C ILE A 20 -12.80 31.24 11.35
N CYS A 21 -13.01 31.27 12.67
CA CYS A 21 -13.33 32.49 13.41
C CYS A 21 -12.18 33.53 13.37
N LYS A 22 -10.90 33.08 13.46
CA LYS A 22 -9.74 33.98 13.29
C LYS A 22 -9.64 34.56 11.88
N ASN A 23 -9.87 33.74 10.86
CA ASN A 23 -9.86 34.19 9.47
C ASN A 23 -11.03 35.14 9.16
N TYR A 24 -12.20 34.88 9.74
CA TYR A 24 -13.37 35.77 9.65
C TYR A 24 -13.06 37.14 10.26
N ASN A 25 -12.46 37.16 11.46
CA ASN A 25 -12.08 38.41 12.12
C ASN A 25 -11.03 39.20 11.33
N PHE A 26 -10.09 38.55 10.65
CA PHE A 26 -9.16 39.24 9.73
C PHE A 26 -9.88 39.86 8.53
N LEU A 27 -10.82 39.12 7.93
CA LEU A 27 -11.56 39.57 6.75
C LEU A 27 -12.58 40.67 7.07
N LYS A 28 -13.18 40.66 8.26
CA LYS A 28 -14.18 41.64 8.72
C LYS A 28 -13.68 43.09 8.67
N TYR A 29 -12.38 43.32 8.84
CA TYR A 29 -11.79 44.65 8.84
C TYR A 29 -11.19 45.06 7.49
N SER A 30 -11.28 44.20 6.46
CA SER A 30 -10.80 44.52 5.11
C SER A 30 -11.95 45.07 4.27
N ASN A 31 -11.74 46.25 3.68
CA ASN A 31 -12.71 46.92 2.78
C ASN A 31 -12.17 47.11 1.34
N ASP A 32 -10.93 46.68 1.05
CA ASP A 32 -10.37 46.76 -0.30
C ASP A 32 -10.85 45.57 -1.15
N ILE A 33 -11.83 45.83 -2.00
CA ILE A 33 -12.41 44.82 -2.90
C ILE A 33 -11.36 44.22 -3.84
N ALA A 34 -10.39 45.02 -4.34
CA ALA A 34 -9.38 44.54 -5.27
C ALA A 34 -8.39 43.59 -4.56
N GLU A 35 -7.99 43.92 -3.34
CA GLU A 35 -7.15 43.06 -2.51
C GLU A 35 -7.86 41.76 -2.13
N LEU A 36 -9.14 41.83 -1.74
CA LEU A 36 -9.98 40.67 -1.44
C LEU A 36 -10.13 39.74 -2.66
N GLN A 37 -10.37 40.30 -3.86
CA GLN A 37 -10.42 39.50 -5.10
C GLN A 37 -9.09 38.80 -5.39
N LYS A 38 -7.96 39.50 -5.22
CA LYS A 38 -6.63 38.91 -5.42
C LYS A 38 -6.36 37.76 -4.43
N LEU A 39 -6.77 37.93 -3.17
CA LEU A 39 -6.68 36.89 -2.14
C LEU A 39 -7.54 35.68 -2.49
N LYS A 40 -8.78 35.90 -2.94
CA LYS A 40 -9.69 34.86 -3.42
C LYS A 40 -9.04 34.00 -4.51
N TYR A 41 -8.51 34.62 -5.58
CA TYR A 41 -7.85 33.89 -6.66
C TYR A 41 -6.65 33.07 -6.18
N LYS A 42 -5.86 33.61 -5.24
CA LYS A 42 -4.73 32.89 -4.64
C LYS A 42 -5.18 31.64 -3.85
N CYS A 43 -6.28 31.74 -3.10
CA CYS A 43 -6.85 30.61 -2.38
C CYS A 43 -7.41 29.55 -3.34
N ILE A 44 -8.14 29.94 -4.39
CA ILE A 44 -8.65 29.01 -5.42
C ILE A 44 -7.50 28.23 -6.05
N PHE A 45 -6.42 28.91 -6.46
CA PHE A 45 -5.27 28.27 -7.09
C PHE A 45 -4.58 27.28 -6.15
N LYS A 46 -4.42 27.64 -4.87
CA LYS A 46 -3.83 26.75 -3.86
C LYS A 46 -4.71 25.52 -3.58
N ALA A 47 -6.03 25.69 -3.47
CA ALA A 47 -6.97 24.59 -3.30
C ALA A 47 -6.90 23.62 -4.49
N LYS A 48 -6.93 24.14 -5.72
CA LYS A 48 -6.79 23.35 -6.94
C LYS A 48 -5.48 22.57 -6.97
N LYS A 49 -4.34 23.23 -6.70
CA LYS A 49 -3.03 22.57 -6.68
C LYS A 49 -2.98 21.41 -5.68
N LEU A 50 -3.55 21.59 -4.48
CA LEU A 50 -3.63 20.52 -3.47
C LEU A 50 -4.52 19.36 -3.93
N ARG A 51 -5.63 19.65 -4.60
CA ARG A 51 -6.53 18.62 -5.15
C ARG A 51 -5.89 17.85 -6.29
N ASP A 52 -5.17 18.52 -7.19
CA ASP A 52 -4.43 17.86 -8.28
C ASP A 52 -3.34 16.94 -7.73
N TRP A 53 -2.63 17.37 -6.68
CA TRP A 53 -1.69 16.53 -5.95
C TRP A 53 -2.37 15.30 -5.34
N SER A 54 -3.56 15.45 -4.76
CA SER A 54 -4.35 14.34 -4.22
C SER A 54 -4.83 13.36 -5.31
N THR A 55 -5.08 13.82 -6.54
CA THR A 55 -5.48 12.97 -7.66
C THR A 55 -4.30 12.18 -8.19
N LEU A 56 -3.15 12.84 -8.40
CA LEU A 56 -1.90 12.18 -8.81
C LEU A 56 -1.52 11.09 -7.80
N SER A 57 -1.69 11.39 -6.52
CA SER A 57 -1.40 10.47 -5.45
C SER A 57 -2.35 9.24 -5.52
N GLY A 58 -3.60 9.41 -5.96
CA GLY A 58 -4.56 8.30 -6.12
C GLY A 58 -4.10 7.23 -7.11
N ALA A 59 -3.38 7.64 -8.16
CA ALA A 59 -2.77 6.73 -9.12
C ALA A 59 -1.67 5.85 -8.48
N ILE A 60 -0.92 6.37 -7.50
CA ILE A 60 0.12 5.62 -6.77
C ILE A 60 -0.51 4.49 -5.94
N VAL A 61 -1.67 4.74 -5.33
CA VAL A 61 -2.40 3.68 -4.60
C VAL A 61 -2.85 2.57 -5.54
N LEU A 62 -3.40 2.93 -6.71
CA LEU A 62 -3.80 1.93 -7.71
C LEU A 62 -2.62 1.07 -8.16
N ILE A 63 -1.46 1.68 -8.44
CA ILE A 63 -0.22 0.97 -8.78
C ILE A 63 0.20 0.04 -7.63
N SER A 64 0.13 0.52 -6.39
CA SER A 64 0.49 -0.28 -5.20
C SER A 64 -0.44 -1.48 -5.00
N THR A 65 -1.74 -1.32 -5.25
CA THR A 65 -2.72 -2.41 -5.21
C THR A 65 -2.44 -3.47 -6.27
N VAL A 66 -2.11 -3.06 -7.50
CA VAL A 66 -1.70 -3.98 -8.57
C VAL A 66 -0.43 -4.74 -8.19
N LEU A 67 0.56 -4.06 -7.60
CA LEU A 67 1.78 -4.69 -7.12
C LEU A 67 1.49 -5.73 -6.03
N ILE A 68 0.62 -5.44 -5.05
CA ILE A 68 0.20 -6.42 -4.04
C ILE A 68 -0.42 -7.64 -4.69
N ALA A 69 -1.30 -7.45 -5.67
CA ALA A 69 -1.96 -8.55 -6.35
C ALA A 69 -0.94 -9.44 -7.08
N LEU A 70 0.02 -8.84 -7.79
CA LEU A 70 1.10 -9.57 -8.49
C LEU A 70 1.99 -10.34 -7.53
N ILE A 71 2.39 -9.74 -6.41
CA ILE A 71 3.21 -10.43 -5.39
C ILE A 71 2.44 -11.59 -4.76
N THR A 72 1.14 -11.40 -4.50
CA THR A 72 0.28 -12.44 -3.95
C THR A 72 0.14 -13.61 -4.93
N MET A 73 -0.05 -13.32 -6.23
CA MET A 73 -0.06 -14.34 -7.27
C MET A 73 1.27 -15.08 -7.37
N MET A 74 2.39 -14.35 -7.39
CA MET A 74 3.73 -14.95 -7.41
C MET A 74 3.95 -15.87 -6.21
N TYR A 75 3.56 -15.44 -5.01
CA TYR A 75 3.67 -16.25 -3.80
C TYR A 75 2.83 -17.53 -3.90
N SER A 76 1.61 -17.44 -4.45
CA SER A 76 0.77 -18.61 -4.70
C SER A 76 1.41 -19.57 -5.70
N VAL A 77 1.94 -19.08 -6.82
CA VAL A 77 2.60 -19.92 -7.84
C VAL A 77 3.83 -20.62 -7.25
N LEU A 78 4.63 -19.89 -6.47
CA LEU A 78 5.81 -20.46 -5.81
C LEU A 78 5.47 -21.58 -4.83
N ASN A 79 4.43 -21.41 -4.02
CA ASN A 79 3.99 -22.46 -3.11
C ASN A 79 3.50 -23.71 -3.88
N THR A 80 2.77 -23.52 -4.98
CA THR A 80 2.32 -24.64 -5.83
C THR A 80 3.51 -25.36 -6.48
N MET A 81 4.42 -24.62 -7.12
CA MET A 81 5.61 -25.21 -7.77
C MET A 81 6.52 -25.94 -6.77
N SER A 82 6.69 -25.39 -5.56
CA SER A 82 7.48 -26.07 -4.52
C SER A 82 6.82 -27.38 -4.08
N SER A 83 5.49 -27.40 -3.90
CA SER A 83 4.75 -28.61 -3.54
C SER A 83 4.85 -29.66 -4.64
N ASP A 84 4.61 -29.28 -5.88
CA ASP A 84 4.58 -30.22 -7.00
C ASP A 84 5.97 -30.73 -7.35
N GLY A 85 6.99 -29.86 -7.31
CA GLY A 85 8.39 -30.27 -7.49
C GLY A 85 8.86 -31.26 -6.42
N GLN A 86 8.44 -31.09 -5.16
CA GLN A 86 8.74 -32.07 -4.10
C GLN A 86 8.09 -33.43 -4.38
N LYS A 87 6.82 -33.45 -4.84
CA LYS A 87 6.12 -34.70 -5.19
C LYS A 87 6.75 -35.40 -6.38
N GLU A 88 7.15 -34.63 -7.39
CA GLU A 88 7.75 -35.16 -8.61
C GLU A 88 9.13 -35.76 -8.36
N ILE A 89 9.96 -35.10 -7.55
CA ILE A 89 11.25 -35.66 -7.08
C ILE A 89 11.02 -36.96 -6.29
N GLN A 90 10.03 -37.00 -5.39
CA GLN A 90 9.72 -38.22 -4.66
C GLN A 90 9.32 -39.37 -5.58
N SER A 91 8.53 -39.10 -6.63
CA SER A 91 8.11 -40.08 -7.63
C SER A 91 9.27 -40.57 -8.50
N ILE A 92 10.09 -39.65 -9.03
CA ILE A 92 11.26 -39.99 -9.85
C ILE A 92 12.26 -40.82 -9.04
N SER A 93 12.57 -40.40 -7.81
CA SER A 93 13.44 -41.16 -6.92
C SER A 93 12.88 -42.55 -6.62
N ALA A 94 11.57 -42.69 -6.37
CA ALA A 94 10.95 -44.00 -6.14
C ALA A 94 11.07 -44.92 -7.36
N ASN A 95 10.87 -44.39 -8.57
CA ASN A 95 11.02 -45.16 -9.81
C ASN A 95 12.48 -45.57 -10.03
N ILE A 96 13.45 -44.66 -9.90
CA ILE A 96 14.88 -44.97 -10.06
C ILE A 96 15.32 -46.02 -9.04
N ILE A 97 14.89 -45.91 -7.77
CA ILE A 97 15.18 -46.89 -6.73
C ILE A 97 14.60 -48.25 -7.11
N ASN A 98 13.34 -48.32 -7.54
CA ASN A 98 12.69 -49.56 -7.93
C ASN A 98 13.39 -50.21 -9.15
N THR A 99 13.79 -49.42 -10.14
CA THR A 99 14.52 -49.91 -11.32
C THR A 99 15.91 -50.42 -10.93
N LYS A 100 16.66 -49.67 -10.11
CA LYS A 100 17.98 -50.07 -9.63
C LYS A 100 17.91 -51.33 -8.77
N ILE A 101 16.90 -51.47 -7.91
CA ILE A 101 16.68 -52.70 -7.13
C ILE A 101 16.39 -53.89 -8.06
N ALA A 102 15.56 -53.71 -9.09
CA ALA A 102 15.26 -54.76 -10.06
C ALA A 102 16.50 -55.18 -10.87
N GLU A 103 17.33 -54.23 -11.29
CA GLU A 103 18.61 -54.50 -11.98
C GLU A 103 19.60 -55.25 -11.09
N ILE A 104 19.65 -54.93 -9.79
CA ILE A 104 20.56 -55.58 -8.84
C ILE A 104 20.05 -56.97 -8.42
N ASN A 105 18.73 -57.17 -8.33
CA ASN A 105 18.13 -58.49 -8.07
C ASN A 105 18.41 -59.52 -9.19
N ASN A 106 18.77 -59.07 -10.39
CA ASN A 106 19.12 -59.92 -11.53
C ASN A 106 20.62 -60.29 -11.59
N LYS A 107 21.42 -59.95 -10.58
CA LYS A 107 22.85 -60.31 -10.49
C LYS A 107 23.06 -61.33 -9.35
N GLU A 108 23.98 -62.29 -9.51
CA GLU A 108 24.31 -63.34 -8.52
C GLU A 108 25.70 -63.16 -7.87
N GLY A 109 25.81 -63.33 -6.54
CA GLY A 109 27.05 -63.24 -5.74
C GLY A 109 26.92 -62.49 -4.40
N ASN A 110 27.83 -62.73 -3.44
CA ASN A 110 27.77 -62.16 -2.07
C ASN A 110 28.18 -60.67 -1.96
N ASP A 111 28.95 -60.11 -2.92
CA ASP A 111 29.32 -58.67 -2.96
C ASP A 111 28.16 -57.74 -3.39
N ILE A 112 27.04 -58.33 -3.78
CA ILE A 112 25.92 -57.62 -4.38
C ILE A 112 25.13 -56.85 -3.32
N ASP A 113 24.96 -57.41 -2.12
CA ASP A 113 24.14 -56.80 -1.07
C ASP A 113 24.79 -55.54 -0.47
N GLU A 114 26.12 -55.53 -0.34
CA GLU A 114 26.86 -54.37 0.15
C GLU A 114 26.80 -53.22 -0.88
N THR A 115 27.01 -53.54 -2.16
CA THR A 115 26.86 -52.59 -3.28
C THR A 115 25.43 -52.03 -3.38
N LYS A 116 24.41 -52.87 -3.13
CA LYS A 116 22.98 -52.47 -3.16
C LYS A 116 22.66 -51.45 -2.08
N LYS A 117 23.23 -51.65 -0.89
CA LYS A 117 23.04 -50.79 0.27
C LYS A 117 23.70 -49.43 0.06
N GLU A 118 24.91 -49.42 -0.48
CA GLU A 118 25.69 -48.21 -0.77
C GLU A 118 25.02 -47.35 -1.86
N VAL A 119 24.49 -47.97 -2.92
CA VAL A 119 23.72 -47.27 -3.96
C VAL A 119 22.42 -46.70 -3.41
N LEU A 120 21.70 -47.43 -2.56
CA LEU A 120 20.48 -46.96 -1.91
C LEU A 120 20.75 -45.76 -0.98
N GLU A 121 21.83 -45.81 -0.21
CA GLU A 121 22.24 -44.70 0.67
C GLU A 121 22.63 -43.46 -0.14
N THR A 122 23.35 -43.64 -1.27
CA THR A 122 23.74 -42.54 -2.15
C THR A 122 22.52 -41.86 -2.77
N ILE A 123 21.58 -42.63 -3.33
CA ILE A 123 20.35 -42.08 -3.92
C ILE A 123 19.50 -41.35 -2.88
N LYS A 124 19.42 -41.89 -1.66
CA LYS A 124 18.65 -41.27 -0.57
C LYS A 124 19.31 -39.97 -0.11
N SER A 125 20.63 -39.95 0.02
CA SER A 125 21.43 -38.76 0.35
C SER A 125 21.28 -37.65 -0.69
N GLU A 126 21.40 -37.96 -1.99
CA GLU A 126 21.21 -36.97 -3.05
C GLU A 126 19.78 -36.42 -3.08
N LYS A 127 18.78 -37.28 -2.91
CA LYS A 127 17.37 -36.86 -2.81
C LYS A 127 17.17 -35.88 -1.66
N ASP A 128 17.66 -36.20 -0.47
CA ASP A 128 17.47 -35.38 0.72
C ASP A 128 18.19 -34.03 0.56
N ASN A 129 19.39 -34.01 -0.04
CA ASN A 129 20.12 -32.77 -0.40
C ASN A 129 19.32 -31.89 -1.37
N VAL A 130 18.74 -32.46 -2.43
CA VAL A 130 17.96 -31.69 -3.42
C VAL A 130 16.68 -31.13 -2.78
N LEU A 131 15.98 -31.92 -1.97
CA LEU A 131 14.77 -31.47 -1.26
C LEU A 131 15.09 -30.35 -0.26
N GLU A 132 16.23 -30.41 0.44
CA GLU A 132 16.68 -29.36 1.34
C GLU A 132 16.97 -28.05 0.60
N ILE A 133 17.64 -28.10 -0.56
CA ILE A 133 17.90 -26.93 -1.40
C ILE A 133 16.59 -26.29 -1.87
N ILE A 134 15.64 -27.08 -2.35
CA ILE A 134 14.32 -26.59 -2.79
C ILE A 134 13.59 -25.92 -1.63
N LYS A 135 13.54 -26.59 -0.47
CA LYS A 135 12.88 -26.04 0.73
C LYS A 135 13.49 -24.71 1.16
N LYS A 136 14.82 -24.64 1.23
CA LYS A 136 15.55 -23.42 1.61
C LYS A 136 15.26 -22.24 0.67
N ASN A 137 15.21 -22.50 -0.63
CA ASN A 137 14.87 -21.48 -1.63
C ASN A 137 13.41 -21.03 -1.51
N THR A 138 12.47 -21.96 -1.32
CA THR A 138 11.05 -21.62 -1.11
C THR A 138 10.85 -20.80 0.17
N ASP A 139 11.49 -21.18 1.28
CA ASP A 139 11.42 -20.47 2.56
C ASP A 139 11.99 -19.05 2.42
N PHE A 140 13.13 -18.89 1.74
CA PHE A 140 13.74 -17.59 1.47
C PHE A 140 12.82 -16.68 0.66
N ILE A 141 12.24 -17.20 -0.43
CA ILE A 141 11.32 -16.43 -1.28
C ILE A 141 10.04 -16.07 -0.50
N GLY A 142 9.55 -16.97 0.34
CA GLY A 142 8.41 -16.68 1.20
C GLY A 142 8.68 -15.59 2.24
N TYR A 143 9.88 -15.56 2.81
CA TYR A 143 10.30 -14.47 3.69
C TYR A 143 10.41 -13.13 2.95
N LEU A 144 11.01 -13.14 1.75
CA LEU A 144 11.14 -11.94 0.90
C LEU A 144 9.76 -11.36 0.56
N SER A 145 8.79 -12.22 0.20
CA SER A 145 7.41 -11.82 -0.11
C SER A 145 6.73 -11.12 1.08
N LYS A 146 6.89 -11.65 2.30
CA LYS A 146 6.34 -11.03 3.53
C LYS A 146 6.91 -9.64 3.77
N ILE A 147 8.22 -9.45 3.58
CA ILE A 147 8.86 -8.13 3.73
C ILE A 147 8.24 -7.14 2.74
N ILE A 148 8.14 -7.52 1.46
CA ILE A 148 7.59 -6.65 0.43
C ILE A 148 6.14 -6.27 0.76
N PHE A 149 5.33 -7.22 1.23
CA PHE A 149 3.96 -6.95 1.64
C PHE A 149 3.87 -5.91 2.76
N VAL A 150 4.73 -6.00 3.79
CA VAL A 150 4.78 -5.02 4.89
C VAL A 150 5.19 -3.64 4.38
N VAL A 151 6.15 -3.55 3.46
CA VAL A 151 6.57 -2.28 2.86
C VAL A 151 5.40 -1.64 2.11
N ILE A 152 4.65 -2.41 1.31
CA ILE A 152 3.53 -1.84 0.54
C ILE A 152 2.41 -1.36 1.47
N ILE A 153 2.04 -2.12 2.49
CA ILE A 153 1.05 -1.67 3.48
C ILE A 153 1.49 -0.36 4.14
N SER A 154 2.77 -0.26 4.50
CA SER A 154 3.32 0.95 5.12
C SER A 154 3.21 2.17 4.20
N ILE A 155 3.47 2.00 2.90
CA ILE A 155 3.28 3.04 1.88
C ILE A 155 1.81 3.46 1.80
N ILE A 156 0.88 2.51 1.80
CA ILE A 156 -0.57 2.78 1.73
C ILE A 156 -1.05 3.57 2.96
N ILE A 157 -0.62 3.19 4.17
CA ILE A 157 -1.02 3.87 5.41
C ILE A 157 -0.45 5.30 5.44
N PHE A 158 0.83 5.46 5.11
CA PHE A 158 1.47 6.76 5.02
C PHE A 158 0.74 7.65 4.01
N TYR A 159 0.39 7.08 2.86
CA TYR A 159 -0.36 7.75 1.82
C TYR A 159 -1.75 8.21 2.29
N ALA A 160 -2.53 7.33 2.93
CA ALA A 160 -3.86 7.66 3.41
C ALA A 160 -3.82 8.85 4.40
N SER A 161 -2.78 8.89 5.23
CA SER A 161 -2.53 10.00 6.14
C SER A 161 -2.21 11.30 5.39
N LEU A 162 -1.39 11.23 4.34
CA LEU A 162 -1.03 12.38 3.51
C LEU A 162 -2.25 12.98 2.80
N VAL A 163 -3.08 12.14 2.17
CA VAL A 163 -4.33 12.58 1.50
C VAL A 163 -5.24 13.29 2.48
N ARG A 164 -5.44 12.73 3.68
CA ARG A 164 -6.28 13.35 4.71
C ARG A 164 -5.84 14.78 5.04
N VAL A 165 -4.54 15.00 5.16
CA VAL A 165 -3.97 16.34 5.44
C VAL A 165 -4.13 17.28 4.25
N ILE A 166 -3.88 16.80 3.03
CA ILE A 166 -4.00 17.59 1.80
C ILE A 166 -5.46 18.00 1.55
N SER A 167 -6.40 17.06 1.66
CA SER A 167 -7.84 17.32 1.50
C SER A 167 -8.35 18.31 2.54
N HIS A 168 -7.95 18.18 3.80
CA HIS A 168 -8.34 19.15 4.82
C HIS A 168 -7.79 20.56 4.51
N LYS A 169 -6.53 20.67 4.11
CA LYS A 169 -5.95 21.98 3.71
C LYS A 169 -6.63 22.57 2.48
N ALA A 170 -7.03 21.74 1.51
CA ALA A 170 -7.77 22.21 0.34
C ALA A 170 -9.14 22.77 0.77
N SER A 171 -9.85 22.07 1.65
CA SER A 171 -11.13 22.51 2.21
C SER A 171 -11.01 23.81 3.01
N ASP A 172 -9.93 24.02 3.77
CA ASP A 172 -9.67 25.31 4.44
C ASP A 172 -9.57 26.47 3.44
N TYR A 173 -8.88 26.25 2.31
CA TYR A 173 -8.77 27.27 1.26
C TYR A 173 -10.10 27.52 0.53
N GLU A 174 -10.91 26.48 0.32
CA GLU A 174 -12.26 26.62 -0.24
C GLU A 174 -13.19 27.40 0.70
N THR A 175 -13.11 27.12 2.00
CA THR A 175 -13.89 27.84 3.03
C THR A 175 -13.50 29.32 3.06
N LEU A 176 -12.20 29.62 2.99
CA LEU A 176 -11.71 31.00 2.88
C LEU A 176 -12.24 31.72 1.64
N VAL A 177 -12.38 31.03 0.51
CA VAL A 177 -12.93 31.61 -0.72
C VAL A 177 -14.39 32.03 -0.51
N ILE A 178 -15.20 31.19 0.15
CA ILE A 178 -16.60 31.49 0.46
C ILE A 178 -16.70 32.73 1.36
N MET A 179 -15.90 32.79 2.42
CA MET A 179 -15.90 33.92 3.36
C MET A 179 -15.48 35.24 2.70
N ILE A 180 -14.51 35.20 1.78
CA ILE A 180 -14.11 36.40 1.01
C ILE A 180 -15.24 36.84 0.08
N GLU A 181 -15.96 35.90 -0.55
CA GLU A 181 -17.12 36.24 -1.39
C GLU A 181 -18.25 36.88 -0.59
N GLU A 182 -18.55 36.37 0.60
CA GLU A 182 -19.53 36.95 1.52
C GLU A 182 -19.13 38.37 1.91
N ARG A 183 -17.87 38.60 2.31
CA ARG A 183 -17.40 39.94 2.67
C ARG A 183 -17.47 40.94 1.51
N ILE A 184 -17.13 40.53 0.29
CA ILE A 184 -17.26 41.40 -0.89
C ILE A 184 -18.74 41.77 -1.14
N LYS A 185 -19.68 40.84 -0.88
CA LYS A 185 -21.12 41.14 -1.01
C LYS A 185 -21.58 42.13 0.06
N GLU A 186 -21.14 41.98 1.30
CA GLU A 186 -21.45 42.91 2.40
C GLU A 186 -20.98 44.34 2.08
N ILE A 187 -19.72 44.51 1.66
CA ILE A 187 -19.17 45.84 1.30
C ILE A 187 -20.01 46.51 0.21
N LYS A 188 -20.37 45.75 -0.84
CA LYS A 188 -21.21 46.27 -1.94
C LYS A 188 -22.62 46.66 -1.48
N GLN A 189 -23.18 45.98 -0.48
CA GLN A 189 -24.48 46.32 0.09
C GLN A 189 -24.40 47.57 0.97
N GLU A 190 -23.37 47.67 1.83
CA GLU A 190 -23.11 48.85 2.67
C GLU A 190 -22.90 50.12 1.81
N ASP A 191 -22.19 50.00 0.67
CA ASP A 191 -22.01 51.10 -0.27
C ASP A 191 -23.31 51.51 -0.97
N HIS A 192 -24.21 50.56 -1.24
CA HIS A 192 -25.53 50.85 -1.81
C HIS A 192 -26.46 51.56 -0.82
N GLU A 193 -26.44 51.17 0.46
CA GLU A 193 -27.26 51.81 1.51
C GLU A 193 -26.80 53.25 1.78
N LYS A 194 -25.50 53.54 1.67
CA LYS A 194 -24.97 54.91 1.79
C LYS A 194 -25.36 55.86 0.65
N ILE A 195 -25.75 55.34 -0.51
CA ILE A 195 -26.18 56.15 -1.67
C ILE A 195 -27.67 56.54 -1.55
N ILE A 196 -28.44 55.84 -0.71
CA ILE A 196 -29.90 56.00 -0.58
C ILE A 196 -30.27 57.01 0.54
N ILE A 197 -29.32 57.41 1.40
CA ILE A 197 -29.48 58.44 2.45
C ILE A 197 -28.96 59.78 1.93
#